data_AF-A0A9D7KCJ3-F1
#
_entry.id   AF-A0A9D7KCJ3-F1
#
_cell.length_a   1.000
_cell.length_b   1.000
_cell.length_c   1.000
_cell.angle_alpha   90.00
_cell.angle_beta   90.00
_cell.angle_gamma   90.00
#
_symmetry.space_group_name_H-M   'P 1'
#
loop_
_entity.id
_entity.type
_entity.pdbx_description
1 polymer ?
#
loop_
_entity_poly.entity_id
_entity_poly.type
_entity_poly.pdbx_seq_one_letter_code
_entity_poly.pdbx_strand_id
1 'polypeptide(L)'
;MTTTTAEPPSDIQDNPNGAIPPRFEISADGREVTDNKTGRIWRRCPEGMVTTATGCTGVATAYTWDQALALAKHEAMSTGTAWRLPFANELSSIVDTSVRNPAIDTTVFPMKWPTPAAHFWSIEPAKDNSSFAWGVSFYDGKVDFHQRGDSGRVRLVRTGQFAVPIDATGAVENSIYP
;
A
#
# COMPACT_ATOMS: atom_id res chain seq x y z
N MET A 1 -40.12 16.77 -42.37
CA MET A 1 -39.34 17.49 -41.35
C MET A 1 -39.01 16.50 -40.25
N THR A 2 -37.83 15.89 -40.32
CA THR A 2 -37.36 14.90 -39.35
C THR A 2 -36.21 15.52 -38.57
N THR A 3 -36.47 15.91 -37.33
CA THR A 3 -35.43 16.37 -36.40
C THR A 3 -34.73 15.14 -35.81
N THR A 4 -33.56 14.83 -36.35
CA THR A 4 -32.58 13.90 -35.75
C THR A 4 -31.89 14.64 -34.61
N THR A 5 -32.15 14.24 -33.37
CA THR A 5 -31.34 14.67 -32.22
C THR A 5 -30.14 13.74 -32.13
N ALA A 6 -28.94 14.29 -32.31
CA ALA A 6 -27.68 13.58 -32.12
C ALA A 6 -27.44 13.34 -30.62
N GLU A 7 -27.15 12.09 -30.27
CA GLU A 7 -26.63 11.67 -28.97
C GLU A 7 -25.17 12.15 -28.83
N PRO A 8 -24.72 12.65 -27.66
CA PRO A 8 -23.33 13.05 -27.48
C PRO A 8 -22.39 11.83 -27.45
N PRO A 9 -21.16 11.93 -27.98
CA PRO A 9 -20.25 10.79 -28.08
C PRO A 9 -19.77 10.36 -26.70
N SER A 10 -19.98 9.09 -26.38
CA SER A 10 -19.40 8.40 -25.23
C SER A 10 -17.91 8.14 -25.47
N ASP A 11 -17.05 9.07 -25.05
CA ASP A 11 -15.60 8.85 -25.02
C ASP A 11 -15.24 8.04 -23.76
N ILE A 12 -15.40 6.72 -23.83
CA ILE A 12 -14.62 5.77 -23.05
C ILE A 12 -13.91 4.89 -24.06
N GLN A 13 -12.58 4.97 -24.09
CA GLN A 13 -11.74 4.10 -24.89
C GLN A 13 -12.01 2.64 -24.49
N ASP A 14 -12.54 1.87 -25.44
CA ASP A 14 -12.79 0.45 -25.31
C ASP A 14 -11.49 -0.31 -25.06
N ASN A 15 -11.27 -0.75 -23.82
CA ASN A 15 -10.35 -1.84 -23.52
C ASN A 15 -11.00 -3.14 -24.03
N PRO A 16 -10.36 -3.90 -24.96
CA PRO A 16 -10.99 -5.04 -25.65
C PRO A 16 -11.43 -6.21 -24.76
N ASN A 17 -11.21 -6.14 -23.43
CA ASN A 17 -11.64 -7.14 -22.46
C ASN A 17 -12.60 -6.63 -21.36
N GLY A 18 -12.97 -5.35 -21.31
CA GLY A 18 -14.02 -4.80 -20.42
C GLY A 18 -13.86 -5.04 -18.89
N ALA A 19 -12.80 -5.69 -18.44
CA ALA A 19 -12.59 -6.03 -17.04
C ALA A 19 -11.96 -4.84 -16.31
N ILE A 20 -12.66 -4.33 -15.30
CA ILE A 20 -12.09 -3.37 -14.34
C ILE A 20 -10.98 -4.12 -13.58
N PRO A 21 -9.74 -3.63 -13.54
CA PRO A 21 -8.67 -4.29 -12.81
C PRO A 21 -9.01 -4.38 -11.31
N PRO A 22 -8.60 -5.48 -10.64
CA PRO A 22 -8.84 -5.60 -9.20
C PRO A 22 -8.13 -4.46 -8.45
N ARG A 23 -8.71 -4.03 -7.32
CA ARG A 23 -8.10 -2.98 -6.49
C ARG A 23 -6.67 -3.32 -6.09
N PHE A 24 -6.45 -4.56 -5.66
CA PHE A 24 -5.14 -5.06 -5.24
C PHE A 24 -4.72 -6.22 -6.14
N GLU A 25 -3.51 -6.14 -6.67
CA GLU A 25 -2.91 -7.16 -7.52
C GLU A 25 -1.62 -7.67 -6.89
N ILE A 26 -1.54 -8.98 -6.66
CA ILE A 26 -0.37 -9.62 -6.06
C ILE A 26 0.63 -9.98 -7.17
N SER A 27 1.91 -9.65 -6.96
CA SER A 27 2.98 -10.01 -7.91
C SER A 27 3.10 -11.54 -8.07
N ALA A 28 3.61 -12.01 -9.22
CA ALA A 28 3.74 -13.44 -9.50
C ALA A 28 4.60 -14.20 -8.47
N ASP A 29 5.58 -13.53 -7.88
CA ASP A 29 6.43 -14.06 -6.80
C ASP A 29 5.81 -13.93 -5.39
N GLY A 30 4.64 -13.31 -5.29
CA GLY A 30 3.91 -13.09 -4.05
C GLY A 30 4.55 -12.08 -3.10
N ARG A 31 5.58 -11.33 -3.50
CA ARG A 31 6.32 -10.41 -2.61
C ARG A 31 5.70 -9.02 -2.51
N GLU A 32 4.97 -8.61 -3.53
CA GLU A 32 4.45 -7.25 -3.68
C GLU A 32 2.94 -7.24 -3.92
N VAL A 33 2.30 -6.12 -3.56
CA VAL A 33 0.91 -5.83 -3.88
C VAL A 33 0.84 -4.47 -4.54
N THR A 34 0.33 -4.43 -5.77
CA THR A 34 0.00 -3.19 -6.48
C THR A 34 -1.41 -2.77 -6.11
N ASP A 35 -1.57 -1.55 -5.60
CA ASP A 35 -2.87 -0.90 -5.40
C ASP A 35 -3.21 -0.07 -6.63
N ASN A 36 -4.05 -0.63 -7.50
CA ASN A 36 -4.46 -0.03 -8.78
C ASN A 36 -5.30 1.24 -8.59
N LYS A 37 -5.85 1.48 -7.39
CA LYS A 37 -6.54 2.73 -7.07
C LYS A 37 -5.57 3.87 -6.80
N THR A 38 -4.43 3.58 -6.18
CA THR A 38 -3.51 4.62 -5.68
C THR A 38 -2.16 4.67 -6.39
N GLY A 39 -1.88 3.70 -7.26
CA GLY A 39 -0.60 3.55 -7.94
C GLY A 39 0.55 3.19 -7.00
N ARG A 40 0.26 2.70 -5.78
CA ARG A 40 1.27 2.34 -4.77
C ARG A 40 1.59 0.87 -4.84
N ILE A 41 2.83 0.52 -4.54
CA ILE A 41 3.26 -0.87 -4.42
C ILE A 41 3.71 -1.11 -2.99
N TRP A 42 3.17 -2.15 -2.39
CA TRP A 42 3.34 -2.52 -0.99
C TRP A 42 4.14 -3.80 -0.87
N ARG A 43 4.99 -3.90 0.16
CA ARG A 43 5.45 -5.21 0.63
C ARG A 43 4.25 -6.03 1.06
N ARG A 44 4.10 -7.25 0.52
CA ARG A 44 2.98 -8.14 0.85
C ARG A 44 3.11 -8.73 2.24
N CYS A 45 4.31 -9.08 2.66
CA CYS A 45 4.59 -9.50 4.03
C CYS A 45 5.07 -8.31 4.86
N PRO A 46 4.61 -8.17 6.12
CA PRO A 46 5.27 -7.29 7.09
C PRO A 46 6.75 -7.66 7.25
N GLU A 47 7.57 -6.67 7.56
CA GLU A 47 9.01 -6.88 7.75
C GLU A 47 9.29 -7.87 8.89
N GLY A 48 10.30 -8.72 8.66
CA GLY A 48 10.65 -9.84 9.55
C GLY A 48 9.92 -11.15 9.24
N MET A 49 8.88 -11.14 8.40
CA MET A 49 8.26 -12.37 7.90
C MET A 49 8.92 -12.86 6.61
N VAL A 50 8.72 -14.16 6.31
CA VAL A 50 9.21 -14.79 5.09
C VAL A 50 8.07 -14.96 4.10
N THR A 51 8.25 -14.49 2.86
CA THR A 51 7.29 -14.70 1.76
C THR A 51 7.30 -16.16 1.31
N THR A 52 6.11 -16.70 1.08
CA THR A 52 5.89 -18.03 0.50
C THR A 52 4.93 -17.94 -0.68
N ALA A 53 4.82 -19.01 -1.48
CA ALA A 53 3.88 -19.06 -2.60
C ALA A 53 2.41 -18.79 -2.18
N THR A 54 2.06 -19.09 -0.93
CA THR A 54 0.70 -18.95 -0.39
C THR A 54 0.52 -17.76 0.56
N GLY A 55 1.54 -16.92 0.74
CA GLY A 55 1.46 -15.72 1.59
C GLY A 55 2.72 -15.47 2.40
N CYS A 56 2.58 -15.40 3.72
CA CYS A 56 3.67 -15.07 4.65
C CYS A 56 3.73 -16.09 5.79
N THR A 57 4.94 -16.46 6.20
CA THR A 57 5.21 -17.32 7.36
C THR A 57 6.17 -16.65 8.35
N GLY A 58 6.23 -17.15 9.58
CA GLY A 58 7.00 -16.56 10.67
C GLY A 58 6.20 -15.51 11.45
N VAL A 59 6.91 -14.69 12.23
CA VAL A 59 6.36 -13.62 13.06
C VAL A 59 6.92 -12.29 12.56
N ALA A 60 6.07 -11.30 12.33
CA ALA A 60 6.54 -9.96 11.99
C ALA A 60 7.38 -9.38 13.14
N THR A 61 8.56 -8.88 12.81
CA THR A 61 9.48 -8.28 13.79
C THR A 61 8.90 -6.96 14.30
N ALA A 62 9.06 -6.73 15.60
CA ALA A 62 8.72 -5.46 16.22
C ALA A 62 9.93 -4.51 16.18
N TYR A 63 9.67 -3.25 15.88
CA TYR A 63 10.68 -2.20 15.78
C TYR A 63 10.24 -1.00 16.60
N THR A 64 11.20 -0.30 17.21
CA THR A 64 10.99 1.11 17.58
C THR A 64 10.83 1.95 16.31
N TRP A 65 10.27 3.14 16.43
CA TRP A 65 10.05 4.00 15.27
C TRP A 65 11.38 4.38 14.55
N ASP A 66 12.44 4.63 15.32
CA ASP A 66 13.77 4.91 14.75
C ASP A 66 14.37 3.71 14.04
N GLN A 67 14.17 2.50 14.59
CA GLN A 67 14.58 1.27 13.92
C GLN A 67 13.78 1.04 12.64
N ALA A 68 12.48 1.38 12.62
CA ALA A 68 11.63 1.27 11.44
C ALA A 68 12.10 2.21 10.30
N LEU A 69 12.49 3.45 10.63
CA LEU A 69 13.07 4.38 9.67
C LEU A 69 14.41 3.88 9.12
N ALA A 70 15.29 3.40 10.01
CA ALA A 70 16.58 2.85 9.63
C ALA A 70 16.43 1.61 8.73
N LEU A 71 15.48 0.73 9.06
CA LEU A 71 15.13 -0.44 8.26
C LEU A 71 14.65 -0.04 6.86
N ALA A 72 13.71 0.89 6.76
CA ALA A 72 13.20 1.35 5.47
C ALA A 72 14.33 1.91 4.59
N LYS A 73 15.25 2.70 5.17
CA LYS A 73 16.43 3.21 4.47
C LYS A 73 17.37 2.09 4.04
N HIS A 74 17.62 1.12 4.91
CA HIS A 74 18.44 -0.05 4.60
C HIS A 74 17.87 -0.84 3.43
N GLU A 75 16.57 -1.17 3.48
CA GLU A 75 15.87 -1.89 2.41
C GLU A 75 15.91 -1.14 1.09
N ALA A 76 15.81 0.19 1.13
CA ALA A 76 15.90 1.00 -0.08
C ALA A 76 17.29 0.89 -0.74
N MET A 77 18.34 0.95 0.07
CA MET A 77 19.72 0.85 -0.41
C MET A 77 20.08 -0.57 -0.87
N SER A 78 19.66 -1.60 -0.13
CA SER A 78 20.03 -3.00 -0.40
C SER A 78 19.36 -3.55 -1.66
N THR A 79 18.13 -3.10 -1.95
CA THR A 79 17.35 -3.57 -3.10
C THR A 79 17.43 -2.65 -4.32
N GLY A 80 18.00 -1.44 -4.17
CA GLY A 80 17.96 -0.40 -5.21
C GLY A 80 16.55 0.12 -5.52
N THR A 81 15.56 -0.25 -4.72
CA THR A 81 14.16 0.15 -4.88
C THR A 81 13.83 1.20 -3.84
N ALA A 82 13.10 2.26 -4.19
CA ALA A 82 12.78 3.36 -3.26
C ALA A 82 11.72 2.99 -2.20
N TRP A 83 11.98 1.95 -1.41
CA TRP A 83 11.16 1.56 -0.27
C TRP A 83 11.21 2.62 0.82
N ARG A 84 10.06 2.86 1.45
CA ARG A 84 9.94 3.78 2.58
C ARG A 84 8.89 3.31 3.57
N LEU A 85 8.91 3.90 4.77
CA LEU A 85 7.75 3.87 5.62
C LEU A 85 6.58 4.60 4.95
N PRO A 86 5.36 4.08 5.10
CA PRO A 86 4.16 4.73 4.59
C PRO A 86 3.80 5.97 5.42
N PHE A 87 3.03 6.87 4.83
CA PHE A 87 2.31 7.90 5.58
C PHE A 87 1.08 7.27 6.26
N ALA A 88 0.56 7.91 7.31
CA ALA A 88 -0.54 7.34 8.10
C ALA A 88 -1.82 7.18 7.25
N ASN A 89 -2.07 8.12 6.33
CA ASN A 89 -3.18 8.05 5.38
C ASN A 89 -3.03 6.90 4.36
N GLU A 90 -1.81 6.53 3.98
CA GLU A 90 -1.56 5.42 3.07
C GLU A 90 -1.88 4.09 3.77
N LEU A 91 -1.43 3.91 5.02
CA LEU A 91 -1.81 2.75 5.83
C LEU A 91 -3.31 2.68 6.06
N SER A 92 -3.94 3.83 6.37
CA SER A 92 -5.39 3.90 6.55
C SER A 92 -6.15 3.52 5.26
N SER A 93 -5.60 3.80 4.08
CA SER A 93 -6.25 3.44 2.82
C SER A 93 -6.38 1.92 2.62
N ILE A 94 -5.49 1.11 3.19
CA ILE A 94 -5.52 -0.36 3.08
C ILE A 94 -6.31 -1.02 4.23
N VAL A 95 -6.87 -0.25 5.16
CA VAL A 95 -7.77 -0.77 6.21
C VAL A 95 -9.07 -1.25 5.58
N ASP A 96 -9.53 -2.41 6.02
CA ASP A 96 -10.88 -2.90 5.79
C ASP A 96 -11.73 -2.61 7.04
N THR A 97 -12.65 -1.66 6.92
CA THR A 97 -13.51 -1.20 8.02
C THR A 97 -14.69 -2.13 8.29
N SER A 98 -14.93 -3.14 7.43
CA SER A 98 -16.02 -4.12 7.60
C SER A 98 -15.65 -5.27 8.53
N VAL A 99 -14.36 -5.48 8.77
CA VAL A 99 -13.82 -6.55 9.61
C VAL A 99 -12.97 -5.98 10.74
N ARG A 100 -12.79 -6.77 11.79
CA ARG A 100 -11.98 -6.42 12.95
C ARG A 100 -11.12 -7.60 13.33
N ASN A 101 -9.85 -7.33 13.65
CA ASN A 101 -8.86 -8.31 14.07
C ASN A 101 -8.63 -9.48 13.05
N PRO A 102 -7.94 -9.21 11.94
CA PRO A 102 -7.40 -7.92 11.52
C PRO A 102 -8.36 -7.12 10.63
N ALA A 103 -8.37 -5.79 10.78
CA ALA A 103 -9.07 -4.81 9.95
C ALA A 103 -8.35 -4.57 8.62
N ILE A 104 -8.11 -5.65 7.86
CA ILE A 104 -7.43 -5.65 6.56
C ILE A 104 -7.84 -6.88 5.75
N ASP A 105 -7.79 -6.81 4.42
CA ASP A 105 -7.92 -7.98 3.58
C ASP A 105 -6.72 -8.93 3.77
N THR A 106 -6.94 -10.01 4.52
CA THR A 106 -5.89 -10.99 4.85
C THR A 106 -5.47 -11.88 3.69
N THR A 107 -6.23 -11.90 2.59
CA THR A 107 -5.87 -12.65 1.38
C THR A 107 -4.79 -11.89 0.58
N VAL A 108 -4.92 -10.57 0.54
CA VAL A 108 -4.00 -9.64 -0.09
C VAL A 108 -2.80 -9.36 0.81
N PHE A 109 -3.06 -9.01 2.07
CA PHE A 109 -2.05 -8.64 3.06
C PHE A 109 -2.05 -9.64 4.22
N PRO A 110 -1.30 -10.76 4.11
CA PRO A 110 -1.34 -11.81 5.11
C PRO A 110 -0.99 -11.28 6.50
N MET A 111 -1.97 -11.40 7.40
CA MET A 111 -1.86 -11.08 8.81
C MET A 111 -2.65 -12.12 9.58
N LYS A 112 -1.99 -13.23 9.88
CA LYS A 112 -2.57 -14.37 10.58
C LYS A 112 -1.65 -14.77 11.72
N TRP A 113 -2.19 -15.49 12.70
CA TRP A 113 -1.40 -16.07 13.78
C TRP A 113 -0.19 -16.85 13.22
N PRO A 114 1.02 -16.69 13.78
CA PRO A 114 1.36 -16.05 15.07
C PRO A 114 1.62 -14.54 15.03
N THR A 115 1.37 -13.84 13.91
CA THR A 115 1.47 -12.38 13.84
C THR A 115 0.12 -11.75 14.20
N PRO A 116 -0.06 -11.18 15.41
CA PRO A 116 -1.31 -10.53 15.77
C PRO A 116 -1.51 -9.25 14.94
N ALA A 117 -2.77 -8.88 14.76
CA ALA A 117 -3.12 -7.56 14.28
C ALA A 117 -2.58 -6.50 15.27
N ALA A 118 -1.72 -5.61 14.80
CA ALA A 118 -0.96 -4.71 15.65
C ALA A 118 -0.87 -3.30 15.04
N HIS A 119 -0.22 -2.39 15.77
CA HIS A 119 0.14 -1.07 15.29
C HIS A 119 1.27 -1.14 14.26
N PHE A 120 1.08 -0.48 13.12
CA PHE A 120 2.08 -0.33 12.06
C PHE A 120 2.55 1.12 11.98
N TRP A 121 3.86 1.32 12.05
CA TRP A 121 4.46 2.65 12.03
C TRP A 121 4.25 3.36 10.69
N SER A 122 3.91 4.65 10.77
CA SER A 122 4.04 5.58 9.66
C SER A 122 5.36 6.37 9.75
N ILE A 123 5.70 7.09 8.69
CA ILE A 123 6.86 7.99 8.64
C ILE A 123 6.67 9.29 9.42
N GLU A 124 5.45 9.57 9.91
CA GLU A 124 5.09 10.87 10.48
C GLU A 124 5.34 10.90 12.00
N PRO A 125 6.19 11.82 12.52
CA PRO A 125 6.20 12.11 13.94
C PRO A 125 4.87 12.77 14.35
N ALA A 126 4.48 12.64 15.62
CA ALA A 126 3.28 13.32 16.11
C ALA A 126 3.48 14.84 16.10
N LYS A 127 2.47 15.57 15.60
CA LYS A 127 2.56 17.01 15.30
C LYS A 127 2.96 17.85 16.51
N ASP A 128 2.42 17.53 17.69
CA ASP A 128 2.57 18.32 18.90
C ASP A 128 3.66 17.78 19.84
N ASN A 129 4.19 16.58 19.57
CA ASN A 129 5.23 15.97 20.39
C ASN A 129 6.09 14.96 19.59
N SER A 130 7.34 15.35 19.31
CA SER A 130 8.28 14.53 18.53
C SER A 130 8.80 13.29 19.25
N SER A 131 8.43 13.07 20.52
CA SER A 131 8.62 11.80 21.24
C SER A 131 7.63 10.71 20.80
N PHE A 132 6.58 11.08 20.06
CA PHE A 132 5.57 10.16 19.54
C PHE A 132 5.63 10.11 18.00
N ALA A 133 5.10 9.03 17.44
CA ALA A 133 4.92 8.88 16.01
C ALA A 133 3.58 8.26 15.68
N TRP A 134 3.03 8.60 14.52
CA TRP A 134 1.77 8.08 14.04
C TRP A 134 1.91 6.68 13.46
N GLY A 135 0.80 5.95 13.46
CA GLY A 135 0.64 4.72 12.73
C GLY A 135 -0.81 4.28 12.69
N VAL A 136 -1.02 3.03 12.28
CA VAL A 136 -2.36 2.46 12.15
C VAL A 136 -2.42 1.11 12.85
N SER A 137 -3.37 0.97 13.76
CA SER A 137 -3.75 -0.31 14.36
C SER A 137 -4.57 -1.11 13.35
N PHE A 138 -4.03 -2.21 12.83
CA PHE A 138 -4.83 -3.16 12.04
C PHE A 138 -5.67 -4.08 12.92
N TYR A 139 -5.68 -3.91 14.24
CA TYR A 139 -6.65 -4.63 15.08
C TYR A 139 -8.07 -4.10 14.85
N ASP A 140 -8.23 -2.78 14.70
CA ASP A 140 -9.53 -2.10 14.56
C ASP A 140 -9.55 -0.96 13.53
N GLY A 141 -8.47 -0.77 12.78
CA GLY A 141 -8.38 0.21 11.69
C GLY A 141 -8.10 1.65 12.14
N LYS A 142 -7.80 1.88 13.42
CA LYS A 142 -7.61 3.23 13.96
C LYS A 142 -6.25 3.81 13.61
N VAL A 143 -6.27 5.10 13.26
CA VAL A 143 -5.07 5.95 13.19
C VAL A 143 -4.81 6.51 14.58
N ASP A 144 -3.65 6.21 15.14
CA ASP A 144 -3.23 6.64 16.47
C ASP A 144 -1.72 6.90 16.50
N PHE A 145 -1.21 7.39 17.63
CA PHE A 145 0.22 7.63 17.82
C PHE A 145 0.70 7.00 19.13
N HIS A 146 1.92 6.48 19.11
CA HIS A 146 2.59 5.80 20.23
C HIS A 146 3.97 6.40 20.47
N GLN A 147 4.59 6.10 21.61
CA GLN A 147 5.94 6.60 21.89
C GLN A 147 6.90 5.98 20.88
N ARG A 148 7.88 6.74 20.40
CA ARG A 148 8.84 6.23 19.40
C ARG A 148 9.64 5.02 19.88
N GLY A 149 9.76 4.85 21.20
CA GLY A 149 10.39 3.68 21.83
C GLY A 149 9.49 2.45 21.92
N ASP A 150 8.19 2.58 21.64
CA ASP A 150 7.25 1.45 21.66
C ASP A 150 7.50 0.49 20.49
N SER A 151 6.94 -0.70 20.61
CA SER A 151 7.09 -1.77 19.61
C SER A 151 5.97 -1.73 18.58
N GLY A 152 6.29 -1.34 17.34
CA GLY A 152 5.38 -1.38 16.20
C GLY A 152 5.87 -2.29 15.08
N ARG A 153 5.00 -2.59 14.11
CA ARG A 153 5.33 -3.38 12.91
C ARG A 153 5.58 -2.47 11.72
N VAL A 154 6.22 -3.02 10.68
CA VAL A 154 6.58 -2.29 9.47
C VAL A 154 6.03 -3.01 8.24
N ARG A 155 5.44 -2.24 7.33
CA ARG A 155 5.09 -2.66 5.97
C ARG A 155 5.54 -1.55 5.04
N LEU A 156 6.55 -1.82 4.23
CA LEU A 156 7.12 -0.80 3.35
C LEU A 156 6.21 -0.57 2.15
N VAL A 157 6.25 0.67 1.67
CA VAL A 157 5.55 1.11 0.47
C VAL A 157 6.55 1.81 -0.45
N ARG A 158 6.28 1.77 -1.74
CA ARG A 158 6.95 2.55 -2.77
C ARG A 158 5.94 3.10 -3.75
N THR A 159 6.32 4.15 -4.47
CA THR A 159 5.54 4.61 -5.62
C THR A 159 5.63 3.54 -6.71
N GLY A 160 4.49 3.19 -7.30
CA GLY A 160 4.49 2.43 -8.55
C GLY A 160 5.03 3.30 -9.67
N GLN A 161 5.81 2.71 -10.58
CA GLN A 161 5.90 3.31 -11.89
C GLN A 161 4.53 3.11 -12.52
N PHE A 162 3.81 4.20 -12.81
CA PHE A 162 2.73 4.09 -13.77
C PHE A 162 3.39 3.55 -15.04
N ALA A 163 3.05 2.33 -15.43
CA ALA A 163 3.18 1.94 -16.81
C ALA A 163 2.13 2.77 -17.56
N VAL A 164 2.40 4.06 -17.72
CA VAL A 164 1.80 4.79 -18.83
C VAL A 164 2.28 4.03 -20.05
N PRO A 165 1.40 3.50 -20.92
CA PRO A 165 1.83 3.02 -22.21
C PRO A 165 2.56 4.20 -22.88
N ILE A 166 3.88 4.17 -22.86
CA ILE A 166 4.66 5.06 -23.70
C ILE A 166 4.30 4.67 -25.12
N ASP A 167 3.67 5.59 -25.84
CA ASP A 167 3.51 5.42 -27.28
C ASP A 167 4.89 5.18 -27.91
N ALA A 168 4.91 4.59 -29.10
CA ALA A 168 6.15 4.31 -29.84
C ALA A 168 6.96 5.59 -30.18
N THR A 169 6.50 6.77 -29.76
CA THR A 169 7.13 8.07 -29.93
C THR A 169 7.75 8.63 -28.65
N GLY A 170 7.62 7.95 -27.50
CA GLY A 170 8.27 8.34 -26.25
C GLY A 170 7.72 9.61 -25.61
N ALA A 171 6.49 10.01 -25.95
CA ALA A 171 5.81 11.10 -25.29
C ALA A 171 5.07 10.59 -24.05
N VAL A 172 5.25 11.26 -22.92
CA VAL A 172 4.34 11.12 -21.78
C VAL A 172 3.01 11.72 -22.19
N GLU A 173 1.95 10.92 -22.22
CA GLU A 173 0.60 11.45 -22.39
C GLU A 173 0.34 12.40 -21.21
N ASN A 174 0.13 13.68 -21.51
CA ASN A 174 -0.19 14.68 -20.50
C ASN A 174 -1.45 14.21 -19.77
N SER A 175 -1.28 13.82 -18.51
CA SER A 175 -2.36 13.48 -17.59
C SER A 175 -3.37 14.62 -17.53
N ILE A 176 -4.45 14.51 -18.30
CA ILE A 176 -5.66 15.29 -18.09
C ILE A 176 -6.56 14.41 -17.19
N TYR A 177 -6.42 14.63 -15.88
CA TYR A 177 -7.56 14.58 -14.98
C TYR A 177 -7.60 15.92 -14.23
N PRO A 178 -8.79 16.51 -14.03
CA PRO A 178 -8.97 17.86 -13.50
C PRO A 178 -8.57 18.01 -12.03
#